data_AF-A0A958ZXW0-F1
#
_entry.id   AF-A0A958ZXW0-F1
#
_cell.length_a   1.000
_cell.length_b   1.000
_cell.length_c   1.000
_cell.angle_alpha   90.00
_cell.angle_beta   90.00
_cell.angle_gamma   90.00
#
_symmetry.space_group_name_H-M   'P 1'
#
loop_
_entity.id
_entity.type
_entity.pdbx_description
1 polymer ?
#
loop_
_entity_poly.entity_id
_entity_poly.type
_entity_poly.pdbx_seq_one_letter_code
_entity_poly.pdbx_strand_id
1 'polypeptide(L)'
;MAQLKLTENKYFDQAKKRAGKILSNKEKLEEVLNATKNRLGEVHLENSKLSKLGQNLRLFLRMVRYYTSGAYREIPWKSMVAIVAGLIYFLMPIDLVPDFIPFTGFIDDFTVIMLISNAFQQDMELFEEWEEGQK
;
A
#
# COMPACT_ATOMS: atom_id res chain seq x y z
N MET A 1 -22.31 1.49 13.42
CA MET A 1 -22.31 0.02 13.56
C MET A 1 -21.79 -0.65 12.28
N ALA A 2 -20.55 -0.35 11.87
CA ALA A 2 -19.92 -0.94 10.67
C ALA A 2 -18.69 -1.79 11.03
N GLN A 3 -18.70 -2.38 12.23
CA GLN A 3 -17.59 -3.22 12.73
C GLN A 3 -17.79 -4.73 12.51
N LEU A 4 -18.92 -5.18 11.94
CA LEU A 4 -19.16 -6.61 11.73
C LEU A 4 -19.33 -6.92 10.23
N LYS A 5 -18.33 -7.62 9.66
CA LYS A 5 -18.38 -8.52 8.47
C LYS A 5 -17.09 -8.59 7.63
N LEU A 6 -15.96 -8.08 8.12
CA LEU A 6 -14.67 -8.28 7.43
C LEU A 6 -13.83 -9.44 7.99
N THR A 7 -14.27 -10.07 9.08
CA THR A 7 -13.50 -11.08 9.83
C THR A 7 -13.72 -12.53 9.38
N GLU A 8 -14.69 -12.81 8.49
CA GLU A 8 -14.93 -14.16 7.93
C GLU A 8 -14.60 -14.25 6.42
N ASN A 9 -13.73 -13.37 5.93
CA ASN A 9 -13.36 -13.41 4.53
C ASN A 9 -12.06 -14.23 4.36
N LYS A 10 -12.16 -15.46 3.84
CA LYS A 10 -10.99 -16.32 3.51
C LYS A 10 -9.96 -15.60 2.64
N TYR A 11 -10.37 -14.62 1.84
CA TYR A 11 -9.47 -13.78 1.05
C TYR A 11 -8.67 -12.81 1.93
N PHE A 12 -9.29 -12.23 2.95
CA PHE A 12 -8.60 -11.38 3.93
C PHE A 12 -7.56 -12.17 4.73
N ASP A 13 -7.88 -13.40 5.15
CA ASP A 13 -6.91 -14.26 5.86
C ASP A 13 -5.74 -14.69 4.98
N GLN A 14 -5.99 -14.97 3.69
CA GLN A 14 -4.91 -15.24 2.74
C GLN A 14 -4.03 -14.01 2.48
N ALA A 15 -4.63 -12.84 2.28
CA ALA A 15 -3.92 -11.58 2.15
C ALA A 15 -3.08 -11.30 3.40
N LYS A 16 -3.66 -11.48 4.59
CA LYS A 16 -3.00 -11.38 5.89
C LYS A 16 -1.78 -12.30 5.99
N LYS A 17 -1.93 -13.57 5.58
CA LYS A 17 -0.84 -14.57 5.61
C LYS A 17 0.28 -14.24 4.61
N ARG A 18 -0.06 -13.76 3.41
CA ARG A 18 0.93 -13.37 2.39
C ARG A 18 1.68 -12.11 2.79
N ALA A 19 0.97 -11.08 3.21
CA ALA A 19 1.58 -9.83 3.70
C ALA A 19 2.41 -10.08 4.97
N GLY A 20 1.92 -10.95 5.88
CA GLY A 20 2.72 -11.41 7.02
C GLY A 20 4.04 -12.05 6.61
N LYS A 21 4.03 -12.95 5.62
CA LYS A 21 5.25 -13.57 5.11
C LYS A 21 6.23 -12.56 4.50
N ILE A 22 5.74 -11.53 3.81
CA ILE A 22 6.58 -10.49 3.19
C ILE A 22 7.13 -9.55 4.26
N LEU A 23 6.28 -9.07 5.18
CA LEU A 23 6.69 -8.19 6.28
C LEU A 23 7.66 -8.88 7.25
N SER A 24 7.60 -10.21 7.37
CA SER A 24 8.56 -11.00 8.15
C SER A 24 9.81 -11.42 7.37
N ASN A 25 9.85 -11.23 6.03
CA ASN A 25 11.00 -11.55 5.20
C ASN A 25 11.66 -10.27 4.70
N LYS A 26 12.74 -9.87 5.39
CA LYS A 26 13.47 -8.64 5.11
C LYS A 26 13.93 -8.52 3.65
N GLU A 27 14.43 -9.60 3.06
CA GLU A 27 14.93 -9.60 1.68
C GLU A 27 13.82 -9.32 0.66
N LYS A 28 12.70 -10.04 0.76
CA LYS A 28 11.53 -9.83 -0.12
C LYS A 28 10.91 -8.45 0.08
N LEU A 29 10.91 -7.94 1.30
CA LEU A 29 10.42 -6.60 1.57
C LEU A 29 11.28 -5.54 0.88
N GLU A 30 12.60 -5.63 1.04
CA GLU A 30 13.54 -4.72 0.39
C GLU A 30 13.44 -4.80 -1.14
N GLU A 31 13.24 -6.00 -1.69
CA GLU A 31 12.97 -6.19 -3.13
C GLU A 31 11.74 -5.37 -3.58
N VAL A 32 10.60 -5.50 -2.87
CA VAL A 32 9.38 -4.73 -3.16
C VAL A 32 9.62 -3.23 -3.02
N LEU A 33 10.29 -2.78 -1.96
CA LEU A 33 10.53 -1.35 -1.73
C LEU A 33 11.43 -0.74 -2.82
N ASN A 34 12.49 -1.45 -3.20
CA ASN A 34 13.45 -0.98 -4.20
C ASN A 34 12.85 -1.02 -5.61
N ALA A 35 12.16 -2.11 -5.97
CA ALA A 35 11.44 -2.18 -7.23
C ALA A 35 10.42 -1.04 -7.34
N THR A 36 9.67 -0.76 -6.26
CA THR A 36 8.63 0.30 -6.29
C THR A 36 9.29 1.65 -6.52
N LYS A 37 10.41 1.92 -5.83
CA LYS A 37 11.18 3.15 -6.01
C LYS A 37 11.68 3.30 -7.44
N ASN A 38 12.19 2.22 -8.05
CA ASN A 38 12.68 2.23 -9.43
C ASN A 38 11.54 2.48 -10.42
N ARG A 39 10.44 1.72 -10.34
CA ARG A 39 9.27 1.90 -11.20
C ARG A 39 8.66 3.29 -11.05
N LEU A 40 8.60 3.84 -9.84
CA LEU A 40 8.16 5.22 -9.62
C LEU A 40 9.07 6.26 -10.29
N GLY A 41 10.38 5.99 -10.38
CA GLY A 41 11.33 6.85 -11.09
C GLY A 41 11.15 6.86 -12.61
N GLU A 42 10.54 5.81 -13.17
CA GLU A 42 10.25 5.69 -14.60
C GLU A 42 8.91 6.36 -14.99
N VAL A 43 8.00 6.56 -14.04
CA VAL A 43 6.70 7.19 -14.26
C VAL A 43 6.85 8.71 -14.41
N HIS A 44 6.41 9.26 -15.54
CA HIS A 44 6.35 10.71 -15.76
C HIS A 44 5.20 11.35 -14.96
N LEU A 45 5.52 12.06 -13.88
CA LEU A 45 4.55 12.65 -12.95
C LEU A 45 4.06 14.05 -13.39
N GLU A 46 3.62 14.16 -14.64
CA GLU A 46 3.32 15.47 -15.27
C GLU A 46 1.91 16.00 -14.99
N ASN A 47 0.96 15.11 -14.67
CA ASN A 47 -0.40 15.52 -14.30
C ASN A 47 -0.65 15.35 -12.79
N SER A 48 -1.58 16.15 -12.27
CA SER A 48 -1.89 16.22 -10.84
C SER A 48 -2.27 14.88 -10.20
N LYS A 49 -2.93 13.98 -10.96
CA LYS A 49 -3.28 12.63 -10.49
C LYS A 49 -2.04 11.76 -10.30
N LEU A 50 -1.13 11.77 -11.28
CA LEU A 50 0.14 11.04 -11.22
C LEU A 50 1.03 11.59 -10.11
N SER A 51 1.11 12.92 -9.95
CA SER A 51 1.86 13.53 -8.85
C SER A 51 1.34 13.05 -7.49
N LYS A 52 0.01 13.01 -7.29
CA LYS A 52 -0.61 12.50 -6.06
C LYS A 52 -0.33 11.01 -5.84
N LEU A 53 -0.41 10.19 -6.89
CA LEU A 53 0.01 8.79 -6.83
C LEU A 53 1.45 8.66 -6.34
N GLY A 54 2.37 9.43 -6.91
CA GLY A 54 3.79 9.40 -6.54
C GLY A 54 4.02 9.83 -5.09
N GLN A 55 3.25 10.79 -4.57
CA GLN A 55 3.28 11.18 -3.16
C GLN A 55 2.83 10.04 -2.25
N ASN A 56 1.68 9.42 -2.57
CA ASN A 56 1.15 8.29 -1.81
C ASN A 56 2.09 7.09 -1.80
N LEU A 57 2.69 6.75 -2.95
CA LEU A 57 3.68 5.66 -3.04
C LEU A 57 4.92 5.96 -2.20
N ARG A 58 5.44 7.20 -2.22
CA ARG A 58 6.57 7.59 -1.37
C ARG A 58 6.23 7.50 0.11
N LEU A 59 5.01 7.88 0.50
CA LEU A 59 4.53 7.76 1.87
C LEU A 59 4.42 6.29 2.30
N PHE A 60 3.83 5.44 1.46
CA PHE A 60 3.76 4.00 1.69
C PHE A 60 5.14 3.36 1.90
N LEU A 61 6.14 3.73 1.08
CA LEU A 61 7.51 3.27 1.26
C LEU A 61 8.09 3.63 2.63
N ARG A 62 7.83 4.85 3.14
CA ARG A 62 8.30 5.29 4.46
C ARG A 62 7.56 4.57 5.57
N MET A 63 6.22 4.49 5.51
CA MET A 63 5.39 3.77 6.48
C MET A 63 5.86 2.32 6.65
N VAL A 64 6.10 1.60 5.55
CA VAL A 64 6.58 0.21 5.59
C VAL A 64 7.97 0.11 6.22
N ARG A 65 8.89 1.02 5.87
CA ARG A 65 10.25 1.04 6.46
C ARG A 65 10.24 1.26 7.97
N TYR A 66 9.53 2.28 8.44
CA TYR A 66 9.45 2.59 9.87
C TYR A 66 8.67 1.53 10.67
N TYR A 67 7.66 0.93 10.05
CA TYR A 67 6.95 -0.18 10.66
C TYR A 67 7.86 -1.39 10.83
N THR A 68 8.57 -1.80 9.78
CA THR A 68 9.42 -2.99 9.82
C THR A 68 10.69 -2.81 10.65
N SER A 69 11.25 -1.61 10.72
CA SER A 69 12.35 -1.30 11.65
C SER A 69 11.93 -1.32 13.13
N GLY A 70 10.63 -1.25 13.40
CA GLY A 70 10.10 -1.17 14.77
C GLY A 70 10.06 0.25 15.33
N ALA A 71 10.50 1.25 14.57
CA ALA A 71 10.50 2.66 14.99
C ALA A 71 9.08 3.26 15.09
N TYR A 72 8.11 2.74 14.33
CA TYR A 72 6.71 3.16 14.45
C TYR A 72 5.75 1.98 14.27
N ARG A 73 5.07 1.56 15.34
CA ARG A 73 4.18 0.37 15.36
C ARG A 73 2.71 0.67 15.59
N GLU A 74 2.34 1.95 15.65
CA GLU A 74 0.97 2.42 15.84
C GLU A 74 0.09 2.21 14.59
N ILE A 75 0.69 1.95 13.42
CA ILE A 75 -0.07 1.65 12.19
C ILE A 75 -0.85 0.35 12.38
N PRO A 76 -2.19 0.36 12.22
CA PRO A 76 -2.98 -0.85 12.28
C PRO A 76 -2.50 -1.88 11.26
N TRP A 77 -2.46 -3.15 11.68
CA TRP A 77 -2.01 -4.24 10.81
C TRP A 77 -2.74 -4.29 9.46
N LYS A 78 -4.05 -3.98 9.46
CA LYS A 78 -4.86 -3.98 8.23
C LYS A 78 -4.35 -2.96 7.20
N SER A 79 -3.97 -1.78 7.68
CA SER A 79 -3.45 -0.68 6.86
C SER A 79 -2.10 -1.06 6.28
N MET A 80 -1.21 -1.65 7.09
CA MET A 80 0.09 -2.14 6.63
C MET A 80 -0.05 -3.25 5.57
N VAL A 81 -0.97 -4.20 5.76
CA VAL A 81 -1.27 -5.24 4.76
C VAL A 81 -1.78 -4.64 3.45
N ALA A 82 -2.70 -3.68 3.53
CA ALA A 82 -3.25 -3.02 2.35
C ALA A 82 -2.17 -2.22 1.60
N ILE A 83 -1.34 -1.47 2.32
CA ILE A 83 -0.21 -0.71 1.77
C ILE A 83 0.76 -1.64 1.03
N VAL A 84 1.21 -2.73 1.66
CA VAL A 84 2.12 -3.70 1.02
C VAL A 84 1.47 -4.34 -0.20
N ALA A 85 0.18 -4.68 -0.12
CA ALA A 85 -0.56 -5.21 -1.27
C ALA A 85 -0.64 -4.19 -2.42
N GLY A 86 -0.87 -2.91 -2.10
CA GLY A 86 -0.86 -1.81 -3.07
C GLY A 86 0.50 -1.64 -3.74
N LEU A 87 1.60 -1.72 -2.98
CA LEU A 87 2.96 -1.65 -3.54
C LEU A 87 3.25 -2.82 -4.48
N ILE A 88 2.88 -4.04 -4.10
CA ILE A 88 3.02 -5.21 -4.98
C ILE A 88 2.17 -5.05 -6.23
N TYR A 89 0.93 -4.59 -6.09
CA TYR A 89 0.06 -4.31 -7.24
C TYR A 89 0.68 -3.29 -8.18
N PHE A 90 1.22 -2.19 -7.64
CA PHE A 90 1.95 -1.19 -8.42
C PHE A 90 3.18 -1.76 -9.12
N LEU A 91 3.73 -2.89 -8.70
CA LEU A 91 4.89 -3.53 -9.32
C LEU A 91 4.56 -4.57 -10.37
N MET A 92 3.38 -5.16 -10.33
CA MET A 92 3.02 -6.19 -11.29
C MET A 92 2.73 -5.55 -12.67
N PRO A 93 3.25 -6.12 -13.76
CA PRO A 93 2.71 -5.88 -15.10
C PRO A 93 1.41 -6.70 -15.20
N ILE A 94 0.26 -6.02 -15.05
CA ILE A 94 -1.13 -6.47 -15.33
C ILE A 94 -1.33 -8.01 -15.32
N ASP A 95 -1.81 -8.56 -14.18
CA ASP A 95 -2.78 -9.69 -14.09
C ASP A 95 -2.65 -10.51 -12.78
N LEU A 96 -3.24 -10.05 -11.66
CA LEU A 96 -3.38 -10.88 -10.44
C LEU A 96 -4.56 -10.49 -9.52
N VAL A 97 -5.60 -9.82 -10.05
CA VAL A 97 -6.89 -9.62 -9.37
C VAL A 97 -7.96 -10.35 -10.18
N PRO A 98 -8.62 -11.39 -9.63
CA PRO A 98 -9.68 -12.09 -10.35
C PRO A 98 -10.88 -11.18 -10.63
N ASP A 99 -11.43 -11.31 -11.85
CA ASP A 99 -12.53 -10.55 -12.46
C ASP A 99 -13.79 -10.37 -11.59
N PHE A 100 -13.80 -9.39 -10.69
CA PHE A 100 -14.98 -9.04 -9.88
C PHE A 100 -15.36 -7.55 -9.89
N ILE A 101 -14.80 -6.73 -10.79
CA ILE A 101 -15.25 -5.34 -10.98
C ILE A 101 -15.96 -5.22 -12.34
N PRO A 102 -17.30 -5.29 -12.38
CA PRO A 102 -18.04 -5.32 -13.62
C PRO A 102 -18.31 -3.89 -14.12
N PHE A 103 -17.28 -3.06 -14.37
CA PHE A 103 -17.46 -1.75 -15.02
C PHE A 103 -16.14 -1.19 -15.62
N THR A 104 -15.91 -1.53 -16.89
CA THR A 104 -15.34 -0.70 -17.98
C THR A 104 -14.09 0.20 -17.76
N GLY A 105 -13.04 -0.07 -18.55
CA GLY A 105 -12.35 0.94 -19.38
C GLY A 105 -11.10 1.62 -18.82
N PHE A 106 -9.90 1.18 -19.24
CA PHE A 106 -8.61 1.91 -19.30
C PHE A 106 -8.11 2.73 -18.07
N ILE A 107 -8.73 2.59 -16.90
CA ILE A 107 -8.47 3.44 -15.70
C ILE A 107 -7.54 2.79 -14.65
N ASP A 108 -7.19 1.51 -14.73
CA ASP A 108 -7.20 0.71 -13.48
C ASP A 108 -5.87 0.28 -12.80
N ASP A 109 -4.77 1.03 -12.94
CA ASP A 109 -3.56 0.79 -12.12
C ASP A 109 -3.45 1.74 -10.91
N PHE A 110 -3.86 3.00 -11.07
CA PHE A 110 -3.70 4.03 -10.04
C PHE A 110 -4.85 4.06 -9.02
N THR A 111 -6.01 3.52 -9.41
CA THR A 111 -7.21 3.44 -8.57
C THR A 111 -6.92 2.72 -7.27
N VAL A 112 -6.20 1.60 -7.30
CA VAL A 112 -5.90 0.80 -6.10
C VAL A 112 -5.13 1.60 -5.07
N ILE A 113 -4.07 2.31 -5.48
CA ILE A 113 -3.29 3.16 -4.57
C ILE A 113 -4.17 4.27 -4.00
N MET A 114 -4.97 4.94 -4.84
CA MET A 114 -5.87 6.00 -4.40
C MET A 114 -6.95 5.49 -3.43
N LEU A 115 -7.49 4.29 -3.67
CA LEU A 115 -8.47 3.65 -2.78
C LEU A 115 -7.86 3.31 -1.42
N ILE A 116 -6.66 2.74 -1.40
CA ILE A 116 -5.94 2.46 -0.15
C ILE A 116 -5.68 3.78 0.58
N SER A 117 -5.18 4.80 -0.12
CA SER A 117 -4.90 6.10 0.50
C SER A 117 -6.15 6.75 1.08
N ASN A 118 -7.28 6.66 0.40
CA ASN A 118 -8.55 7.19 0.92
C ASN A 118 -9.09 6.36 2.10
N ALA A 119 -8.95 5.02 2.05
CA ALA A 119 -9.44 4.12 3.09
C ALA A 119 -8.64 4.21 4.40
N PHE A 120 -7.35 4.55 4.31
CA PHE A 120 -6.42 4.61 5.44
C PHE A 120 -5.83 6.01 5.63
N GLN A 121 -6.55 7.05 5.21
CA GLN A 121 -6.10 8.43 5.29
C GLN A 121 -5.71 8.83 6.71
N GLN A 122 -6.50 8.45 7.71
CA GLN A 122 -6.20 8.76 9.11
C GLN A 122 -4.89 8.12 9.60
N ASP A 123 -4.60 6.87 9.20
CA ASP A 123 -3.35 6.20 9.58
C ASP A 123 -2.14 6.83 8.87
N MET A 124 -2.33 7.34 7.66
CA MET A 124 -1.32 8.10 6.92
C MET A 124 -1.02 9.44 7.58
N GLU A 125 -2.05 10.19 7.93
CA GLU A 125 -1.93 11.49 8.62
C GLU A 125 -1.21 11.33 9.97
N LEU A 126 -1.63 10.36 10.80
CA LEU A 126 -0.98 10.08 12.09
C LEU A 126 0.50 9.67 11.93
N PHE A 127 0.82 8.93 10.88
CA PHE A 127 2.21 8.59 10.58
C PHE A 127 3.01 9.83 10.16
N GLU A 128 2.46 10.69 9.30
CA GLU A 128 3.13 11.91 8.85
C GLU A 128 3.36 12.90 10.00
N GLU A 129 2.37 13.12 10.86
CA GLU A 129 2.50 13.94 12.08
C GLU A 129 3.63 13.42 12.99
N TRP A 130 3.67 12.10 13.19
CA TRP A 130 4.75 11.47 13.97
C TRP A 130 6.12 11.64 13.29
N GLU A 131 6.19 11.40 11.97
CA GLU A 131 7.43 11.48 11.17
C GLU A 131 8.00 12.91 11.16
N GLU A 132 7.13 13.92 11.08
CA GLU A 132 7.52 15.33 11.19
C GLU A 132 8.08 15.68 12.57
N GLY A 133 7.51 15.11 13.64
CA GLY A 133 8.02 15.27 15.00
C GLY A 133 9.37 14.58 15.28
N GLN A 134 9.89 13.77 14.35
CA GLN A 134 11.23 13.18 14.45
C GLN A 134 12.34 14.04 13.81
N LYS A 135 11.99 15.16 13.16
CA LYS A 135 12.95 16.12 12.56
C LYS A 135 13.44 17.13 13.58
#